data_AF-A0AAN0JU31-F1
#
_entry.id   AF-A0AAN0JU31-F1
#
_cell.length_a   1.000
_cell.length_b   1.000
_cell.length_c   1.000
_cell.angle_alpha   90.00
_cell.angle_beta   90.00
_cell.angle_gamma   90.00
#
_symmetry.space_group_name_H-M   'P 1'
#
loop_
_entity.id
_entity.type
_entity.pdbx_description
1 polymer ?
#
loop_
_entity_poly.entity_id
_entity_poly.type
_entity_poly.pdbx_seq_one_letter_code
_entity_poly.pdbx_strand_id
1 'polypeptide(L)'
;MMDTGYAKDTPVREFKKQIIEEAKVLGIDCVLELDKMRLWEKNGVFLGTLYLDHDWIGEAWIGGTTRRIDDTNREIHVYVEPLKGPEKKMLRYKQVQVYVIRWRPSQCSVDSIEEIILDDGYDHEHVIEKLSELSGVPAEYIYYSEHKKFPVEISCLDIENKFEWYSISSYRFSFELYDDGYVLYYKDNRETMKELTYEERYEIRRAEKARLNRIKEIKALYSID
;
A
#
# COMPACT_ATOMS: atom_id res chain seq x y z
N MET A 1 -3.67 17.94 11.59
CA MET A 1 -2.95 18.41 10.39
C MET A 1 -1.84 19.30 10.88
N MET A 2 -0.63 19.14 10.35
CA MET A 2 0.55 19.92 10.72
C MET A 2 0.99 20.67 9.46
N ASP A 3 1.16 21.98 9.57
CA ASP A 3 1.58 22.83 8.47
C ASP A 3 3.05 23.21 8.67
N THR A 4 3.89 22.69 7.78
CA THR A 4 5.35 22.85 7.85
C THR A 4 5.84 23.57 6.61
N GLY A 5 6.56 24.67 6.81
CA GLY A 5 7.31 25.32 5.73
C GLY A 5 8.62 24.58 5.48
N TYR A 6 8.95 24.32 4.21
CA TYR A 6 10.22 23.74 3.80
C TYR A 6 10.91 24.63 2.77
N ALA A 7 12.24 24.61 2.72
CA ALA A 7 12.99 25.31 1.68
C ALA A 7 12.85 24.55 0.35
N LYS A 8 12.76 25.26 -0.78
CA LYS A 8 12.89 24.62 -2.11
C LYS A 8 14.20 23.84 -2.13
N ASP A 9 14.17 22.66 -2.74
CA ASP A 9 15.29 21.71 -2.72
C ASP A 9 15.63 21.26 -1.27
N THR A 10 14.64 20.88 -0.46
CA THR A 10 14.93 20.16 0.80
C THR A 10 15.03 18.66 0.52
N PRO A 11 16.14 17.98 0.86
CA PRO A 11 16.21 16.52 0.80
C PRO A 11 15.17 15.90 1.72
N VAL A 12 14.53 14.82 1.29
CA VAL A 12 13.48 14.14 2.08
C VAL A 12 13.99 13.77 3.47
N ARG A 13 15.23 13.28 3.59
CA ARG A 13 15.82 12.94 4.89
C ARG A 13 15.90 14.14 5.85
N GLU A 14 16.21 15.34 5.35
CA GLU A 14 16.22 16.55 6.19
C GLU A 14 14.81 16.99 6.54
N PHE A 15 13.86 16.86 5.61
CA PHE A 15 12.45 17.14 5.88
C PHE A 15 11.86 16.20 6.95
N LYS A 16 12.22 14.90 6.92
CA LYS A 16 11.83 13.94 7.97
C LYS A 16 12.31 14.38 9.35
N LYS A 17 13.54 14.90 9.47
CA LYS A 17 14.05 15.43 10.76
C LYS A 17 13.21 16.62 11.25
N GLN A 18 12.84 17.53 10.34
CA GLN A 18 11.98 18.67 10.68
C GLN A 18 10.62 18.18 11.20
N ILE A 19 9.99 17.21 10.51
CA ILE A 19 8.72 16.61 10.95
C ILE A 19 8.83 16.03 12.36
N ILE A 20 9.91 15.30 12.67
CA ILE A 20 10.12 14.71 13.99
C ILE A 20 10.19 15.78 15.07
N GLU A 21 10.95 16.86 14.83
CA GLU A 21 11.09 17.94 15.81
C GLU A 21 9.78 18.73 15.98
N GLU A 22 9.07 19.04 14.90
CA GLU A 22 7.78 19.74 14.96
C GLU A 22 6.69 18.91 15.63
N ALA A 23 6.63 17.60 15.34
CA ALA A 23 5.71 16.68 16.01
C ALA A 23 5.92 16.67 17.54
N LYS A 24 7.18 16.70 17.99
CA LYS A 24 7.53 16.82 19.42
C LYS A 24 7.07 18.16 20.00
N VAL A 25 7.34 19.27 19.31
CA VAL A 25 6.95 20.62 19.76
C VAL A 25 5.44 20.75 19.89
N LEU A 26 4.69 20.16 18.96
CA LEU A 26 3.23 20.16 18.97
C LEU A 26 2.62 19.14 19.94
N GLY A 27 3.45 18.29 20.57
CA GLY A 27 2.99 17.25 21.49
C GLY A 27 2.14 16.18 20.80
N ILE A 28 2.40 15.90 19.52
CA ILE A 28 1.74 14.81 18.79
C ILE A 28 2.23 13.49 19.40
N ASP A 29 1.29 12.69 19.91
CA ASP A 29 1.57 11.38 20.49
C ASP A 29 1.84 10.35 19.39
N CYS A 30 3.01 10.44 18.76
CA CYS A 30 3.51 9.48 17.79
C CYS A 30 5.01 9.22 17.96
N VAL A 31 5.40 7.96 17.85
CA VAL A 31 6.82 7.55 17.87
C VAL A 31 7.33 7.57 16.44
N LEU A 32 8.06 8.63 16.07
CA LEU A 32 8.72 8.76 14.78
C LEU A 32 10.23 8.58 14.94
N GLU A 33 10.79 7.65 14.17
CA GLU A 33 12.23 7.44 14.06
C GLU A 33 12.63 7.69 12.60
N LEU A 34 13.74 8.42 12.39
CA LEU A 34 14.16 8.89 11.07
C LEU A 34 14.24 7.76 10.02
N ASP A 35 14.85 6.63 10.39
CA ASP A 35 15.04 5.50 9.48
C ASP A 35 13.83 4.54 9.46
N LYS A 36 12.80 4.77 10.29
CA LYS A 36 11.57 3.95 10.37
C LYS A 36 10.31 4.76 10.13
N MET A 37 10.38 5.70 9.20
CA MET A 37 9.21 6.42 8.70
C MET A 37 9.35 6.63 7.19
N ARG A 38 8.21 6.70 6.50
CA ARG A 38 8.15 7.11 5.09
C ARG A 38 7.11 8.19 4.87
N LEU A 39 7.27 8.89 3.75
CA LEU A 39 6.42 10.00 3.36
C LEU A 39 5.71 9.67 2.06
N TRP A 40 4.38 9.84 2.05
CA TRP A 40 3.54 9.66 0.87
C TRP A 40 2.94 10.99 0.44
N GLU A 41 3.09 11.37 -0.82
CA GLU A 41 2.29 12.46 -1.38
C GLU A 41 0.80 12.08 -1.29
N LYS A 42 -0.01 12.96 -0.70
CA LYS A 42 -1.46 12.81 -0.66
C LYS A 42 -2.00 13.06 -2.06
N ASN A 43 -2.68 12.06 -2.64
CA ASN A 43 -3.43 12.22 -3.89
C ASN A 43 -4.90 11.86 -3.65
N GLY A 44 -5.66 12.82 -3.12
CA GLY A 44 -7.03 12.59 -2.64
C GLY A 44 -7.08 11.51 -1.54
N VAL A 45 -7.84 10.45 -1.81
CA VAL A 45 -8.01 9.29 -0.90
C VAL A 45 -6.99 8.17 -1.14
N PHE A 46 -6.15 8.29 -2.17
CA PHE A 46 -5.16 7.28 -2.55
C PHE A 46 -3.78 7.69 -2.04
N LEU A 47 -2.95 6.69 -1.76
CA LEU A 47 -1.51 6.89 -1.61
C LEU A 47 -0.97 7.33 -2.97
N GLY A 48 -0.32 8.49 -3.01
CA GLY A 48 0.35 8.98 -4.20
C GLY A 48 1.80 8.50 -4.24
N THR A 49 2.69 9.41 -4.59
CA THR A 49 4.12 9.15 -4.71
C THR A 49 4.77 8.83 -3.37
N LEU A 50 5.50 7.71 -3.28
CA LEU A 50 6.39 7.43 -2.15
C LEU A 50 7.70 8.23 -2.27
N TYR A 51 8.07 8.97 -1.22
CA TYR A 51 9.33 9.71 -1.14
C TYR A 51 10.40 8.90 -0.41
N LEU A 52 11.52 8.65 -1.10
CA LEU A 52 12.71 8.02 -0.55
C LEU A 52 13.66 9.07 0.06
N ASP A 53 14.51 8.66 1.00
CA ASP A 53 15.43 9.56 1.71
C ASP A 53 16.37 10.36 0.80
N HIS A 54 16.71 9.78 -0.35
CA HIS A 54 17.58 10.39 -1.36
C HIS A 54 16.83 11.22 -2.41
N ASP A 55 15.49 11.27 -2.32
CA ASP A 55 14.68 12.16 -3.15
C ASP A 55 14.71 13.60 -2.60
N TRP A 56 14.22 14.53 -3.41
CA TRP A 56 13.96 15.91 -3.01
C TRP A 56 12.45 16.17 -2.91
N ILE A 57 12.05 16.95 -1.91
CA ILE A 57 10.66 17.37 -1.76
C ILE A 57 10.26 18.25 -2.96
N GLY A 58 9.11 17.93 -3.57
CA GLY A 58 8.59 18.68 -4.73
C GLY A 58 9.12 18.24 -6.10
N GLU A 59 9.97 17.21 -6.17
CA GLU A 59 10.33 16.59 -7.45
C GLU A 59 9.15 15.79 -8.03
N ALA A 60 8.88 15.99 -9.33
CA ALA A 60 7.89 15.22 -10.07
C ALA A 60 8.51 14.59 -11.32
N TRP A 61 8.01 13.42 -11.69
CA TRP A 61 8.35 12.80 -12.97
C TRP A 61 7.49 13.42 -14.07
N ILE A 62 8.12 14.15 -15.01
CA ILE A 62 7.42 14.80 -16.11
C ILE A 62 8.08 14.38 -17.43
N GLY A 63 7.39 13.55 -18.22
CA GLY A 63 7.78 13.20 -19.58
C GLY A 63 9.08 12.40 -19.70
N GLY A 64 9.33 11.43 -18.80
CA GLY A 64 10.51 10.56 -18.87
C GLY A 64 11.78 11.15 -18.24
N THR A 65 11.68 12.32 -17.61
CA THR A 65 12.75 12.95 -16.84
C THR A 65 12.21 13.41 -15.49
N THR A 66 12.95 13.23 -14.41
CA THR A 66 12.68 13.91 -13.14
C THR A 66 12.90 15.41 -13.38
N ARG A 67 11.83 16.18 -13.39
CA ARG A 67 11.90 17.64 -13.50
C ARG A 67 11.51 18.25 -12.17
N ARG A 68 12.29 19.23 -11.77
CA ARG A 68 11.92 20.12 -10.68
C ARG A 68 10.75 20.94 -11.17
N ILE A 69 9.66 20.93 -10.41
CA ILE A 69 8.56 21.84 -10.68
C ILE A 69 9.02 23.21 -10.16
N ASP A 70 9.15 24.18 -11.07
CA ASP A 70 9.60 25.53 -10.75
C ASP A 70 8.55 26.38 -10.01
N ASP A 71 7.45 25.76 -9.57
CA ASP A 71 6.43 26.43 -8.79
C ASP A 71 6.83 26.50 -7.31
N THR A 72 7.47 27.62 -6.94
CA THR A 72 7.97 27.90 -5.58
C THR A 72 6.85 28.02 -4.53
N ASN A 73 5.58 28.05 -4.94
CA ASN A 73 4.42 28.15 -4.04
C ASN A 73 3.59 26.87 -3.99
N ARG A 74 4.14 25.73 -4.43
CA ARG A 74 3.39 24.47 -4.39
C ARG A 74 3.20 23.98 -2.95
N GLU A 75 1.97 24.07 -2.48
CA GLU A 75 1.51 23.33 -1.31
C GLU A 75 1.45 21.84 -1.67
N ILE A 76 2.06 21.01 -0.83
CA ILE A 76 1.97 19.56 -0.91
C ILE A 76 1.43 19.05 0.42
N HIS A 77 0.53 18.08 0.33
CA HIS A 77 0.07 17.35 1.51
C HIS A 77 0.76 15.99 1.53
N VAL A 78 1.25 15.59 2.70
CA VAL A 78 2.07 14.40 2.84
C VAL A 78 1.56 13.57 4.02
N TYR A 79 1.41 12.26 3.83
CA TYR A 79 1.15 11.33 4.93
C TYR A 79 2.48 10.80 5.48
N VAL A 80 2.59 10.77 6.81
CA VAL A 80 3.71 10.14 7.52
C VAL A 80 3.28 8.75 7.96
N GLU A 81 3.93 7.72 7.44
CA GLU A 81 3.69 6.33 7.84
C GLU A 81 4.88 5.82 8.68
N PRO A 82 4.66 5.51 9.98
CA PRO A 82 5.65 4.81 10.79
C PRO A 82 5.83 3.37 10.32
N LEU A 83 7.07 2.90 10.25
CA LEU A 83 7.44 1.57 9.79
C LEU A 83 7.89 0.69 10.96
N LYS A 84 7.67 -0.63 10.85
CA LYS A 84 8.17 -1.61 11.83
C LYS A 84 9.70 -1.77 11.79
N GLY A 85 10.33 -1.38 10.68
CA GLY A 85 11.77 -1.44 10.44
C GLY A 85 12.18 -0.44 9.38
N PRO A 86 13.43 -0.50 8.88
CA PRO A 86 13.91 0.37 7.83
C PRO A 86 13.09 0.27 6.54
N GLU A 87 13.07 1.36 5.77
CA GLU A 87 12.52 1.38 4.42
C GLU A 87 13.17 0.28 3.56
N LYS A 88 12.33 -0.56 2.94
CA LYS A 88 12.76 -1.67 2.08
C LYS A 88 13.02 -1.22 0.64
N LYS A 89 12.26 -0.23 0.16
CA LYS A 89 12.38 0.29 -1.19
C LYS A 89 13.62 1.19 -1.30
N MET A 90 14.47 0.87 -2.26
CA MET A 90 15.74 1.57 -2.48
C MET A 90 15.78 2.32 -3.81
N LEU A 91 14.99 1.92 -4.80
CA LEU A 91 15.05 2.47 -6.16
C LEU A 91 13.66 2.91 -6.63
N ARG A 92 13.41 4.22 -6.59
CA ARG A 92 12.11 4.84 -6.93
C ARG A 92 11.46 4.29 -8.21
N TYR A 93 12.24 4.23 -9.30
CA TYR A 93 11.73 3.91 -10.65
C TYR A 93 11.98 2.49 -11.11
N LYS A 94 12.71 1.69 -10.31
CA LYS A 94 12.96 0.27 -10.63
C LYS A 94 12.16 -0.67 -9.76
N GLN A 95 11.73 -0.19 -8.60
CA GLN A 95 11.02 -1.01 -7.65
C GLN A 95 9.59 -0.51 -7.48
N VAL A 96 8.68 -1.46 -7.26
CA VAL A 96 7.28 -1.19 -6.94
C VAL A 96 6.97 -1.78 -5.58
N GLN A 97 6.41 -0.94 -4.72
CA GLN A 97 5.97 -1.31 -3.39
C GLN A 97 4.50 -1.74 -3.44
N VAL A 98 4.23 -2.95 -2.94
CA VAL A 98 2.91 -3.57 -3.02
C VAL A 98 2.53 -4.11 -1.66
N TYR A 99 1.32 -3.76 -1.21
CA TYR A 99 0.69 -4.39 -0.07
C TYR A 99 0.07 -5.71 -0.48
N VAL A 100 0.26 -6.74 0.32
CA VAL A 100 -0.26 -8.07 0.05
C VAL A 100 -1.08 -8.56 1.23
N ILE A 101 -2.21 -9.20 0.92
CA ILE A 101 -3.14 -9.74 1.90
C ILE A 101 -3.37 -11.20 1.57
N ARG A 102 -3.02 -12.10 2.49
CA ARG A 102 -3.31 -13.52 2.31
C ARG A 102 -4.78 -13.77 2.59
N TRP A 103 -5.50 -14.26 1.59
CA TRP A 103 -6.82 -14.84 1.72
C TRP A 103 -6.71 -16.30 2.18
N ARG A 104 -7.49 -16.67 3.20
CA ARG A 104 -7.57 -18.03 3.78
C ARG A 104 -8.95 -18.63 3.47
N PRO A 105 -9.15 -19.27 2.31
CA PRO A 105 -10.44 -19.90 1.96
C PRO A 105 -10.99 -20.81 3.07
N SER A 106 -10.10 -21.58 3.71
CA SER A 106 -10.44 -22.54 4.77
C SER A 106 -10.94 -21.91 6.07
N GLN A 107 -10.70 -20.61 6.25
CA GLN A 107 -11.11 -19.84 7.42
C GLN A 107 -12.15 -18.77 7.09
N CYS A 108 -12.34 -18.47 5.79
CA CYS A 108 -13.11 -17.35 5.29
C CYS A 108 -12.67 -16.01 5.93
N SER A 109 -11.35 -15.83 6.02
CA SER A 109 -10.70 -14.67 6.64
C SER A 109 -9.45 -14.26 5.87
N VAL A 110 -8.92 -13.09 6.21
CA VAL A 110 -7.66 -12.57 5.68
C VAL A 110 -6.62 -12.44 6.78
N ASP A 111 -5.35 -12.67 6.44
CA ASP A 111 -4.22 -12.39 7.32
C ASP A 111 -3.98 -10.86 7.41
N SER A 112 -3.06 -10.43 8.28
CA SER A 112 -2.62 -9.04 8.32
C SER A 112 -2.00 -8.59 7.00
N ILE A 113 -2.11 -7.30 6.71
CA ILE A 113 -1.45 -6.69 5.55
C ILE A 113 0.07 -6.79 5.74
N GLU A 114 0.74 -7.31 4.72
CA GLU A 114 2.19 -7.34 4.61
C GLU A 114 2.63 -6.52 3.39
N GLU A 115 3.94 -6.29 3.27
CA GLU A 115 4.53 -5.50 2.19
C GLU A 115 5.63 -6.29 1.49
N ILE A 116 5.58 -6.30 0.16
CA ILE A 116 6.65 -6.80 -0.71
C ILE A 116 7.17 -5.67 -1.61
N ILE A 117 8.43 -5.78 -2.01
CA ILE A 117 9.06 -4.93 -3.02
C ILE A 117 9.30 -5.80 -4.25
N LEU A 118 8.81 -5.34 -5.40
CA LEU A 118 9.01 -5.98 -6.69
C LEU A 118 10.09 -5.21 -7.46
N ASP A 119 11.10 -5.91 -7.96
CA ASP A 119 12.16 -5.31 -8.80
C ASP A 119 11.76 -5.21 -10.29
N ASP A 120 10.71 -5.94 -10.67
CA ASP A 120 10.04 -5.82 -11.95
C ASP A 120 8.52 -5.91 -11.72
N GLY A 121 7.82 -4.78 -11.87
CA GLY A 121 6.37 -4.70 -11.69
C GLY A 121 5.55 -5.33 -12.83
N TYR A 122 6.21 -5.77 -13.90
CA TYR A 122 5.60 -6.40 -15.08
C TYR A 122 5.79 -7.92 -15.09
N ASP A 123 6.66 -8.45 -14.23
CA ASP A 123 6.96 -9.88 -14.17
C ASP A 123 6.05 -10.59 -13.15
N HIS A 124 5.04 -11.29 -13.67
CA HIS A 124 4.11 -12.04 -12.83
C HIS A 124 4.78 -13.23 -12.12
N GLU A 125 5.87 -13.79 -12.69
CA GLU A 125 6.63 -14.87 -12.06
C GLU A 125 7.34 -14.32 -10.81
N HIS A 126 7.92 -13.13 -10.91
CA HIS A 126 8.56 -12.45 -9.79
C HIS A 126 7.59 -12.19 -8.62
N VAL A 127 6.33 -11.84 -8.90
CA VAL A 127 5.29 -11.67 -7.87
C VAL A 127 5.05 -12.98 -7.14
N ILE A 128 4.88 -14.08 -7.89
CA ILE A 128 4.63 -15.41 -7.32
C ILE A 128 5.81 -15.87 -6.47
N GLU A 129 7.04 -15.65 -6.93
CA GLU A 129 8.26 -15.96 -6.17
C GLU A 129 8.29 -15.22 -4.84
N LYS A 130 8.01 -13.91 -4.83
CA LYS A 130 7.96 -13.11 -3.60
C LYS A 130 6.85 -13.55 -2.66
N LEU A 131 5.68 -13.89 -3.18
CA LEU A 131 4.56 -14.40 -2.37
C LEU A 131 4.86 -15.79 -1.79
N SER A 132 5.53 -16.65 -2.56
CA SER A 132 6.01 -17.96 -2.12
C SER A 132 7.02 -17.82 -0.98
N GLU A 133 8.04 -16.96 -1.16
CA GLU A 133 9.05 -16.64 -0.14
C GLU A 133 8.41 -16.11 1.15
N LEU A 134 7.47 -15.15 1.02
CA LEU A 134 6.79 -14.54 2.17
C LEU A 134 5.94 -15.54 2.95
N SER A 135 5.24 -16.44 2.25
CA SER A 135 4.18 -17.27 2.84
C SER A 135 4.61 -18.71 3.14
N GLY A 136 5.73 -19.16 2.60
CA GLY A 136 6.19 -20.56 2.63
C GLY A 136 5.36 -21.52 1.78
N VAL A 137 4.42 -21.02 0.97
CA VAL A 137 3.61 -21.83 0.06
C VAL A 137 4.36 -21.99 -1.26
N PRO A 138 4.54 -23.21 -1.80
CA PRO A 138 5.22 -23.40 -3.07
C PRO A 138 4.57 -22.60 -4.21
N ALA A 139 5.41 -22.06 -5.11
CA ALA A 139 5.02 -21.15 -6.19
C ALA A 139 3.89 -21.72 -7.08
N GLU A 140 3.88 -23.03 -7.33
CA GLU A 140 2.86 -23.70 -8.13
C GLU A 140 1.46 -23.68 -7.49
N TYR A 141 1.37 -23.42 -6.19
CA TYR A 141 0.12 -23.35 -5.43
C TYR A 141 -0.28 -21.92 -5.07
N ILE A 142 0.54 -20.92 -5.41
CA ILE A 142 0.21 -19.51 -5.21
C ILE A 142 -0.73 -19.04 -6.31
N TYR A 143 -1.92 -18.61 -5.90
CA TYR A 143 -2.84 -17.85 -6.75
C TYR A 143 -2.92 -16.43 -6.21
N TYR A 144 -2.89 -15.42 -7.09
CA TYR A 144 -3.01 -14.02 -6.70
C TYR A 144 -4.09 -13.28 -7.50
N SER A 145 -4.63 -12.20 -6.98
CA SER A 145 -5.72 -11.44 -7.60
C SER A 145 -5.23 -10.34 -8.55
N GLU A 146 -6.14 -9.78 -9.34
CA GLU A 146 -5.92 -8.44 -9.89
C GLU A 146 -5.59 -7.41 -8.78
N HIS A 147 -4.85 -6.36 -9.13
CA HIS A 147 -4.46 -5.31 -8.19
C HIS A 147 -5.59 -4.32 -7.90
N LYS A 148 -5.65 -3.81 -6.67
CA LYS A 148 -6.58 -2.75 -6.25
C LYS A 148 -5.84 -1.61 -5.59
N LYS A 149 -6.37 -0.39 -5.69
CA LYS A 149 -5.81 0.76 -4.97
C LYS A 149 -6.30 0.76 -3.52
N PHE A 150 -5.42 1.08 -2.58
CA PHE A 150 -5.80 1.27 -1.19
C PHE A 150 -6.65 2.56 -1.02
N PRO A 151 -7.69 2.58 -0.16
CA PRO A 151 -8.18 1.50 0.70
C PRO A 151 -9.08 0.50 -0.04
N VAL A 152 -8.93 -0.79 0.30
CA VAL A 152 -9.73 -1.89 -0.26
C VAL A 152 -11.08 -2.04 0.44
N GLU A 153 -12.16 -2.12 -0.35
CA GLU A 153 -13.55 -2.18 0.14
C GLU A 153 -14.21 -3.55 -0.09
N ILE A 154 -13.46 -4.55 -0.55
CA ILE A 154 -14.03 -5.89 -0.76
C ILE A 154 -14.29 -6.58 0.58
N SER A 155 -15.45 -7.24 0.70
CA SER A 155 -15.82 -8.07 1.85
C SER A 155 -15.14 -9.43 1.78
N CYS A 156 -14.74 -10.01 2.92
CA CYS A 156 -14.24 -11.38 2.97
C CYS A 156 -15.17 -12.41 2.31
N LEU A 157 -16.49 -12.20 2.36
CA LEU A 157 -17.46 -13.09 1.72
C LEU A 157 -17.44 -13.03 0.18
N ASP A 158 -16.85 -11.99 -0.37
CA ASP A 158 -16.83 -11.70 -1.81
C ASP A 158 -15.46 -11.95 -2.45
N ILE A 159 -14.37 -12.01 -1.67
CA ILE A 159 -12.99 -12.14 -2.17
C ILE A 159 -12.86 -13.28 -3.17
N GLU A 160 -13.33 -14.47 -2.79
CA GLU A 160 -13.17 -15.67 -3.62
C GLU A 160 -13.87 -15.54 -4.98
N ASN A 161 -15.07 -14.95 -5.01
CA ASN A 161 -15.96 -14.98 -6.17
C ASN A 161 -15.92 -13.72 -7.03
N LYS A 162 -15.44 -12.59 -6.50
CA LYS A 162 -15.39 -11.32 -7.23
C LYS A 162 -14.01 -11.02 -7.82
N PHE A 163 -12.95 -11.65 -7.33
CA PHE A 163 -11.63 -11.52 -7.94
C PHE A 163 -11.41 -12.55 -9.03
N GLU A 164 -10.71 -12.12 -10.07
CA GLU A 164 -10.01 -13.02 -10.98
C GLU A 164 -8.70 -13.48 -10.32
N TRP A 165 -8.42 -14.78 -10.40
CA TRP A 165 -7.24 -15.39 -9.79
C TRP A 165 -6.26 -15.86 -10.86
N TYR A 166 -5.01 -15.48 -10.70
CA TYR A 166 -3.91 -15.77 -11.61
C TYR A 166 -2.94 -16.74 -10.94
N SER A 167 -2.47 -17.71 -11.71
CA SER A 167 -1.43 -18.67 -11.32
C SER A 167 -0.17 -18.45 -12.15
N ILE A 168 0.87 -19.22 -11.85
CA ILE A 168 2.13 -19.19 -12.63
C ILE A 168 1.92 -19.48 -14.12
N SER A 169 0.90 -20.27 -14.47
CA SER A 169 0.56 -20.62 -15.86
C SER A 169 -0.41 -19.64 -16.52
N SER A 170 -0.92 -18.64 -15.79
CA SER A 170 -1.85 -17.67 -16.38
C SER A 170 -1.16 -16.83 -17.44
N TYR A 171 -1.86 -16.57 -18.55
CA TYR A 171 -1.34 -15.71 -19.62
C TYR A 171 -1.21 -14.26 -19.15
N ARG A 172 -0.11 -13.62 -19.57
CA ARG A 172 0.42 -12.29 -19.18
C ARG A 172 -0.49 -11.06 -19.36
N PHE A 173 -1.78 -11.23 -19.63
CA PHE A 173 -2.63 -10.10 -19.99
C PHE A 173 -2.87 -9.22 -18.76
N SER A 174 -2.09 -8.14 -18.63
CA SER A 174 -2.33 -6.93 -17.83
C SER A 174 -1.87 -6.86 -16.36
N PHE A 175 -0.84 -7.60 -15.95
CA PHE A 175 -0.20 -7.32 -14.66
C PHE A 175 0.81 -6.16 -14.79
N GLU A 176 0.31 -4.93 -14.90
CA GLU A 176 1.15 -3.74 -15.01
C GLU A 176 1.03 -2.91 -13.74
N LEU A 177 1.92 -3.15 -12.77
CA LEU A 177 2.03 -2.34 -11.56
C LEU A 177 2.95 -1.15 -11.82
N TYR A 178 2.36 -0.02 -12.21
CA TYR A 178 3.12 1.20 -12.54
C TYR A 178 3.47 2.06 -11.32
N ASP A 179 2.63 2.02 -10.30
CA ASP A 179 2.69 2.89 -9.12
C ASP A 179 2.82 2.07 -7.84
N ASP A 180 3.27 2.70 -6.76
CA ASP A 180 3.28 2.09 -5.42
C ASP A 180 1.88 2.08 -4.78
N GLY A 181 1.73 1.37 -3.66
CA GLY A 181 0.52 1.42 -2.83
C GLY A 181 -0.67 0.60 -3.36
N TYR A 182 -0.45 -0.24 -4.38
CA TYR A 182 -1.43 -1.26 -4.76
C TYR A 182 -1.55 -2.35 -3.69
N VAL A 183 -2.71 -2.98 -3.67
CA VAL A 183 -3.05 -4.11 -2.81
C VAL A 183 -3.32 -5.32 -3.70
N LEU A 184 -2.65 -6.44 -3.40
CA LEU A 184 -2.90 -7.75 -3.98
C LEU A 184 -3.45 -8.69 -2.93
N TYR A 185 -4.43 -9.51 -3.33
CA TYR A 185 -4.80 -10.68 -2.56
C TYR A 185 -4.08 -11.90 -3.11
N TYR A 186 -3.70 -12.83 -2.24
CA TYR A 186 -3.16 -14.11 -2.67
C TYR A 186 -3.64 -15.24 -1.77
N LYS A 187 -3.62 -16.46 -2.28
CA LYS A 187 -4.06 -17.66 -1.55
C LYS A 187 -3.24 -18.88 -1.93
N ASP A 188 -3.28 -19.88 -1.06
CA ASP A 188 -2.87 -21.24 -1.38
C ASP A 188 -4.06 -21.93 -2.07
N ASN A 189 -3.91 -22.30 -3.34
CA ASN A 189 -5.00 -22.87 -4.15
C ASN A 189 -5.42 -24.29 -3.71
N ARG A 190 -4.67 -24.90 -2.79
CA ARG A 190 -5.02 -26.20 -2.18
C ARG A 190 -6.05 -26.04 -1.06
N GLU A 191 -6.25 -24.83 -0.54
CA GLU A 191 -7.28 -24.57 0.47
C GLU A 191 -8.68 -24.70 -0.12
N THR A 192 -9.58 -25.34 0.62
CA THR A 192 -11.00 -25.44 0.26
C THR A 192 -11.80 -24.39 1.01
N MET A 193 -12.77 -23.77 0.35
CA MET A 193 -13.66 -22.79 0.98
C MET A 193 -14.41 -23.39 2.17
N LYS A 194 -14.39 -22.68 3.30
CA LYS A 194 -15.15 -23.04 4.49
C LYS A 194 -16.65 -22.94 4.24
N GLU A 195 -17.39 -23.98 4.62
CA GLU A 195 -18.84 -23.88 4.77
C GLU A 195 -19.18 -23.07 6.02
N LEU A 196 -19.71 -21.86 5.82
CA LEU A 196 -20.11 -21.00 6.91
C LEU A 196 -21.55 -21.24 7.33
N THR A 197 -21.76 -21.33 8.64
CA THR A 197 -23.07 -21.30 9.30
C THR A 197 -23.76 -19.93 9.12
N TYR A 198 -25.06 -19.86 9.44
CA TYR A 198 -25.81 -18.60 9.36
C TYR A 198 -25.21 -17.54 10.31
N GLU A 199 -24.87 -17.96 11.52
CA GLU A 199 -24.30 -17.13 12.58
C GLU A 199 -22.93 -16.58 12.18
N GLU A 200 -22.02 -17.43 11.66
CA GLU A 200 -20.71 -16.98 11.19
C GLU A 200 -20.83 -15.98 10.03
N ARG A 201 -21.72 -16.26 9.05
CA ARG A 201 -21.98 -15.32 7.94
C ARG A 201 -22.53 -14.00 8.46
N TYR A 202 -23.36 -14.03 9.49
CA TYR A 202 -23.92 -12.83 10.10
C TYR A 202 -22.84 -11.98 10.77
N GLU A 203 -21.96 -12.59 11.57
CA GLU A 203 -20.88 -11.88 12.25
C GLU A 203 -19.87 -11.27 11.26
N ILE A 204 -19.50 -12.01 10.21
CA ILE A 204 -18.63 -11.48 9.15
C ILE A 204 -19.27 -10.26 8.49
N ARG A 205 -20.56 -10.33 8.11
CA ARG A 205 -21.28 -9.17 7.54
C ARG A 205 -21.30 -7.97 8.48
N ARG A 206 -21.47 -8.21 9.78
CA ARG A 206 -21.48 -7.15 10.79
C ARG A 206 -20.12 -6.46 10.89
N ALA A 207 -19.04 -7.24 10.96
CA ALA A 207 -17.67 -6.74 11.00
C ALA A 207 -17.30 -5.97 9.72
N GLU A 208 -17.62 -6.51 8.55
CA GLU A 208 -17.38 -5.86 7.26
C GLU A 208 -18.15 -4.55 7.11
N LYS A 209 -19.42 -4.51 7.55
CA LYS A 209 -20.20 -3.27 7.55
C LYS A 209 -19.56 -2.20 8.42
N ALA A 210 -19.06 -2.55 9.61
CA ALA A 210 -18.37 -1.62 10.48
C ALA A 210 -17.07 -1.10 9.85
N ARG A 211 -16.27 -2.00 9.25
CA ARG A 211 -15.03 -1.65 8.54
C ARG A 211 -15.29 -0.69 7.37
N LEU A 212 -16.28 -0.98 6.53
CA LEU A 212 -16.64 -0.14 5.38
C LEU A 212 -17.19 1.22 5.81
N ASN A 213 -17.97 1.28 6.89
CA ASN A 213 -18.42 2.57 7.44
C ASN A 213 -17.23 3.42 7.89
N ARG A 214 -16.24 2.83 8.56
CA ARG A 214 -15.02 3.54 8.96
C ARG A 214 -14.24 4.05 7.74
N ILE A 215 -14.13 3.28 6.66
CA ILE A 215 -13.51 3.75 5.41
C ILE A 215 -14.29 4.95 4.84
N LYS A 216 -15.63 4.90 4.85
CA LYS A 216 -16.47 6.01 4.38
C LYS A 216 -16.30 7.27 5.24
N GLU A 217 -16.23 7.13 6.55
CA GLU A 217 -15.98 8.24 7.48
C GLU A 217 -14.62 8.88 7.20
N ILE A 218 -13.57 8.08 7.04
CA ILE A 218 -12.23 8.53 6.64
C ILE A 218 -12.31 9.26 5.30
N LYS A 219 -12.90 8.65 4.28
CA LYS A 219 -13.05 9.28 2.96
C LYS A 219 -13.80 10.61 3.05
N ALA A 220 -14.85 10.72 3.87
CA ALA A 220 -15.58 11.96 4.07
C ALA A 220 -14.73 13.05 4.74
N LEU A 221 -13.85 12.70 5.70
CA LEU A 221 -12.90 13.64 6.29
C LEU A 221 -11.89 14.19 5.27
N TYR A 222 -11.55 13.40 4.26
CA TYR A 222 -10.56 13.74 3.24
C TYR A 222 -11.16 14.13 1.88
N SER A 223 -12.49 14.16 1.76
CA SER A 223 -13.24 14.63 0.58
C SER A 223 -13.78 16.05 0.76
N ILE A 224 -13.37 16.73 1.82
CA ILE A 224 -13.55 18.17 2.01
C ILE A 224 -12.23 18.81 1.55
N ASP A 225 -12.15 19.11 0.26
CA ASP A 225 -11.29 20.12 -0.37
C ASP A 225 -12.10 20.74 -1.53
#